data_AF-A0A452XYK0-F1
#
_entry.id   AF-A0A452XYK0-F1
#
_cell.length_a   1.000
_cell.length_b   1.000
_cell.length_c   1.000
_cell.angle_alpha   90.00
_cell.angle_beta   90.00
_cell.angle_gamma   90.00
#
_symmetry.space_group_name_H-M   'P 1'
#
loop_
_entity.id
_entity.type
_entity.pdbx_description
1 polymer ?
#
loop_
_entity_poly.entity_id
_entity_poly.type
_entity_poly.pdbx_seq_one_letter_code
_entity_poly.pdbx_strand_id
1 'polypeptide(L)'
;RQAAQCVGRVIRSKADYGMMIFADKRYSRHDKRSKLPGWILSHLHDAHLNLSTDMALHTAREFLRRMAQPYDKAGSGGKKTLLTEEDLQDMARDAMEM
;
A
#
# COMPACT_ATOMS: atom_id res chain seq x y z
N ARG A 1 6.05 -11.16 -14.17
CA ARG A 1 5.17 -10.24 -14.93
C ARG A 1 3.70 -10.61 -14.74
N GLN A 2 3.25 -11.83 -15.10
CA GLN A 2 1.85 -12.25 -14.91
C GLN A 2 1.36 -12.11 -13.45
N ALA A 3 2.11 -12.64 -12.47
CA ALA A 3 1.75 -12.52 -11.05
C ALA A 3 1.56 -11.06 -10.60
N ALA A 4 2.43 -10.15 -11.03
CA ALA A 4 2.30 -8.72 -10.71
C ALA A 4 1.04 -8.09 -11.31
N GLN A 5 0.63 -8.52 -12.52
CA GLN A 5 -0.61 -8.05 -13.13
C GLN A 5 -1.84 -8.53 -12.36
N CYS A 6 -1.87 -9.78 -11.91
CA CYS A 6 -2.97 -10.31 -11.11
C CYS A 6 -3.08 -9.56 -9.78
N VAL A 7 -1.94 -9.38 -9.10
CA VAL A 7 -1.88 -8.72 -7.80
C VAL A 7 -2.27 -7.24 -7.89
N GLY A 8 -1.93 -6.56 -8.99
CA GLY A 8 -2.34 -5.18 -9.23
C GLY A 8 -3.85 -4.96 -9.39
N ARG A 9 -4.65 -6.02 -9.56
CA ARG A 9 -6.12 -5.92 -9.67
C ARG A 9 -6.83 -5.81 -8.32
N VAL A 10 -6.11 -6.04 -7.22
CA VAL A 10 -6.69 -6.11 -5.87
C VAL A 10 -7.13 -4.73 -5.35
N ILE A 11 -6.47 -3.66 -5.77
CA ILE A 11 -6.75 -2.28 -5.33
C ILE A 11 -7.21 -1.48 -6.56
N ARG A 12 -8.34 -0.76 -6.45
CA ARG A 12 -8.85 0.11 -7.53
C ARG A 12 -8.89 1.58 -7.13
N SER A 13 -9.17 1.86 -5.86
CA SER A 13 -9.28 3.20 -5.31
C SER A 13 -8.40 3.36 -4.06
N LYS A 14 -8.19 4.60 -3.62
CA LYS A 14 -7.49 4.89 -2.36
C LYS A 14 -8.28 4.50 -1.11
N ALA A 15 -9.58 4.30 -1.23
CA ALA A 15 -10.43 3.80 -0.15
C ALA A 15 -10.42 2.26 -0.07
N ASP A 16 -9.89 1.58 -1.09
CA ASP A 16 -9.79 0.13 -1.09
C ASP A 16 -8.56 -0.30 -0.28
N TYR A 17 -8.71 -1.38 0.47
CA TYR A 17 -7.60 -2.10 1.06
C TYR A 17 -7.66 -3.56 0.63
N GLY A 18 -6.49 -4.20 0.56
CA GLY A 18 -6.41 -5.59 0.20
C GLY A 18 -5.09 -6.21 0.64
N MET A 19 -5.12 -7.51 0.88
CA MET A 19 -3.96 -8.28 1.27
C MET A 19 -3.51 -9.15 0.10
N MET A 20 -2.22 -9.12 -0.21
CA MET A 20 -1.61 -9.85 -1.33
C MET A 20 -0.60 -10.83 -0.75
N ILE A 21 -0.80 -12.14 -0.96
CA ILE A 21 0.06 -13.18 -0.39
C ILE A 21 0.83 -13.88 -1.51
N PHE A 22 2.16 -13.85 -1.42
CA PHE A 22 3.04 -14.61 -2.30
C PHE A 22 3.45 -15.93 -1.65
N ALA A 23 2.63 -16.97 -1.83
CA ALA A 23 2.80 -18.28 -1.19
C ALA A 23 3.86 -19.18 -1.86
N ASP A 24 5.02 -18.62 -2.21
CA ASP A 24 6.14 -19.40 -2.78
C ASP A 24 7.48 -18.77 -2.39
N LYS A 25 8.38 -19.59 -1.83
CA LYS A 25 9.70 -19.18 -1.34
C LYS A 25 10.52 -18.43 -2.39
N ARG A 26 10.31 -18.69 -3.69
CA ARG A 26 11.02 -18.04 -4.80
C ARG A 26 10.79 -16.53 -4.84
N TYR A 27 9.68 -16.02 -4.30
CA TYR A 27 9.41 -14.58 -4.25
C TYR A 27 10.29 -13.83 -3.23
N SER A 28 10.97 -14.54 -2.31
CA SER A 28 11.98 -13.94 -1.42
C SER A 28 13.26 -13.54 -2.16
N ARG A 29 13.53 -14.15 -3.32
CA ARG A 29 14.75 -13.90 -4.10
C ARG A 29 14.67 -12.56 -4.81
N HIS A 30 15.79 -11.84 -4.83
CA HIS A 30 15.89 -10.53 -5.47
C HIS A 30 15.46 -10.54 -6.95
N ASP A 31 15.83 -11.59 -7.72
CA ASP A 31 15.52 -11.71 -9.14
C ASP A 31 14.01 -11.83 -9.46
N LYS A 32 13.20 -12.24 -8.48
CA LYS A 32 11.74 -12.29 -8.60
C LYS A 32 11.10 -11.06 -7.98
N ARG A 33 11.60 -10.61 -6.83
CA ARG A 33 11.12 -9.42 -6.12
C ARG A 33 11.28 -8.16 -6.96
N SER A 34 12.43 -7.95 -7.61
CA SER A 34 12.69 -6.79 -8.47
C SER A 34 11.74 -6.68 -9.68
N LYS A 35 10.98 -7.73 -10.01
CA LYS A 35 9.99 -7.74 -11.09
C LYS A 35 8.60 -7.28 -10.64
N LEU A 36 8.43 -6.99 -9.35
CA LEU A 36 7.21 -6.40 -8.82
C LEU A 36 7.23 -4.87 -9.04
N PRO A 37 6.08 -4.24 -9.31
CA PRO A 37 5.95 -2.79 -9.38
C PRO A 37 6.48 -2.10 -8.11
N GLY A 38 7.10 -0.92 -8.28
CA GLY A 38 7.71 -0.16 -7.18
C GLY A 38 6.76 0.15 -6.02
N TRP A 39 5.49 0.40 -6.31
CA TRP A 39 4.47 0.66 -5.28
C TRP A 39 4.14 -0.57 -4.42
N ILE A 40 4.28 -1.79 -4.95
CA ILE A 40 4.16 -3.03 -4.15
C ILE A 40 5.43 -3.21 -3.33
N LEU A 41 6.59 -2.98 -3.94
CA LEU A 41 7.88 -3.12 -3.28
C LEU A 41 8.05 -2.17 -2.09
N SER A 42 7.54 -0.95 -2.19
CA SER A 42 7.59 0.03 -1.09
C SER A 42 6.81 -0.40 0.15
N HIS A 43 5.85 -1.33 0.01
CA HIS A 43 5.04 -1.86 1.12
C HIS A 43 5.43 -3.30 1.50
N LEU A 44 6.39 -3.90 0.81
CA LEU A 44 6.90 -5.24 1.10
C LEU A 44 8.12 -5.14 2.04
N HIS A 45 7.84 -4.93 3.33
CA HIS A 45 8.86 -4.86 4.37
C HIS A 45 9.58 -6.19 4.58
N ASP A 46 10.85 -6.15 4.97
CA ASP A 46 11.66 -7.35 5.23
C ASP A 46 11.09 -8.23 6.34
N ALA A 47 10.38 -7.63 7.32
CA ALA A 47 9.65 -8.36 8.36
C ALA A 47 8.52 -9.25 7.83
N HIS A 48 8.01 -8.99 6.62
CA HIS A 48 6.95 -9.78 5.99
C HIS A 48 7.48 -10.79 4.95
N LEU A 49 8.80 -11.00 4.91
CA LEU A 49 9.42 -12.00 4.04
C LEU A 49 9.62 -13.33 4.78
N ASN A 50 9.46 -14.43 4.06
CA ASN A 50 9.66 -15.79 4.59
C ASN A 50 8.85 -16.09 5.88
N LEU A 51 7.64 -15.55 5.97
CA LEU A 51 6.73 -15.83 7.08
C LEU A 51 6.26 -17.28 7.09
N SER A 52 6.09 -17.84 8.29
CA SER A 52 5.32 -19.07 8.48
C SER A 52 3.82 -18.79 8.30
N THR A 53 3.02 -19.84 8.10
CA THR A 53 1.56 -19.71 7.98
C THR A 53 0.94 -19.06 9.21
N ASP A 54 1.42 -19.41 10.41
CA ASP A 54 0.90 -18.84 11.67
C ASP A 54 1.19 -17.34 11.80
N MET A 55 2.40 -16.91 11.44
CA MET A 55 2.76 -15.49 11.42
C MET A 55 1.94 -14.74 10.38
N ALA A 56 1.77 -15.31 9.18
CA ALA A 56 0.95 -14.72 8.13
C ALA A 56 -0.52 -14.54 8.58
N LEU A 57 -1.08 -15.52 9.31
CA LEU A 57 -2.43 -15.42 9.88
C LEU A 57 -2.52 -14.32 10.95
N HIS A 58 -1.50 -14.17 11.78
CA HIS A 58 -1.44 -13.10 12.77
C HIS A 58 -1.45 -11.72 12.10
N THR A 59 -0.53 -11.50 11.16
CA THR A 59 -0.43 -10.26 10.38
C THR A 59 -1.72 -9.97 9.61
N ALA A 60 -2.34 -10.98 9.00
CA ALA A 60 -3.61 -10.83 8.28
C ALA A 60 -4.74 -10.32 9.19
N ARG A 61 -4.89 -10.90 10.39
CA ARG A 61 -5.93 -10.48 11.35
C ARG A 61 -5.71 -9.04 11.81
N GLU A 62 -4.47 -8.67 12.12
CA GLU A 62 -4.12 -7.31 12.53
C GLU A 62 -4.39 -6.29 11.42
N PHE A 63 -3.94 -6.59 10.20
CA PHE A 63 -4.15 -5.76 9.02
C PHE A 63 -5.64 -5.52 8.76
N LEU A 64 -6.44 -6.59 8.66
CA LEU A 64 -7.87 -6.46 8.35
C LEU A 64 -8.63 -5.70 9.43
N ARG A 65 -8.29 -5.87 10.72
CA ARG A 65 -8.92 -5.12 11.82
C ARG A 65 -8.59 -3.63 11.79
N ARG A 66 -7.34 -3.28 11.49
CA ARG A 66 -6.91 -1.87 11.37
C ARG A 66 -7.50 -1.19 10.14
N MET A 67 -7.56 -1.90 9.02
CA MET A 67 -8.05 -1.33 7.76
C MET A 67 -9.58 -1.27 7.67
N ALA A 68 -10.30 -2.08 8.45
CA ALA A 68 -11.77 -2.05 8.51
C ALA A 68 -12.35 -0.84 9.28
N GLN A 69 -11.51 0.04 9.83
CA GLN A 69 -11.98 1.26 10.48
C GLN A 69 -12.57 2.23 9.45
N PRO A 70 -13.52 3.12 9.84
CA PRO A 70 -14.10 4.10 8.93
C PRO A 70 -13.01 4.94 8.24
N TYR A 71 -13.02 4.93 6.90
CA TYR A 71 -12.06 5.70 6.11
C TYR A 71 -12.50 7.16 6.03
N ASP A 72 -11.78 8.03 6.73
CA ASP A 72 -11.96 9.46 6.66
C ASP A 72 -11.37 10.01 5.36
N LYS A 73 -12.25 10.43 4.45
CA LYS A 73 -11.86 11.02 3.16
C LYS A 73 -11.17 12.38 3.30
N ALA A 74 -11.40 13.09 4.42
CA ALA A 74 -10.76 14.37 4.71
C ALA A 74 -9.29 14.19 5.14
N GLY A 75 -8.85 12.96 5.41
CA GLY A 75 -7.50 12.64 5.82
C GLY A 75 -7.30 12.93 7.31
N SER A 76 -7.63 11.96 8.15
CA SER A 76 -7.19 11.98 9.55
C SER A 76 -5.65 11.83 9.60
N GLY A 77 -4.94 12.95 9.77
CA GLY A 77 -3.49 12.96 9.99
C GLY A 77 -2.62 13.74 8.98
N GLY A 78 -3.15 14.78 8.33
CA GLY A 78 -2.31 15.83 7.71
C GLY A 78 -1.83 15.56 6.28
N LYS A 79 -2.22 14.44 5.65
CA LYS A 79 -2.05 14.23 4.20
C LYS A 79 -3.39 13.94 3.56
N LYS A 80 -4.00 14.98 2.99
CA LYS A 80 -5.21 14.83 2.19
C LYS A 80 -4.90 13.94 0.99
N THR A 81 -5.67 12.87 0.83
CA THR A 81 -5.52 11.95 -0.31
C THR A 81 -6.08 12.53 -1.61
N LEU A 82 -7.04 13.45 -1.49
CA LEU A 82 -7.65 14.21 -2.57
C LEU A 82 -7.31 15.68 -2.37
N LEU A 83 -6.89 16.35 -3.43
CA LEU A 83 -6.62 17.79 -3.43
C LEU A 83 -7.84 18.52 -3.99
N THR A 84 -8.32 19.53 -3.28
CA THR A 84 -9.33 20.47 -3.80
C THR A 84 -8.65 21.57 -4.61
N GLU A 85 -9.45 22.38 -5.32
CA GLU A 85 -8.92 23.57 -6.01
C GLU A 85 -8.29 24.56 -5.03
N GLU A 86 -8.92 24.75 -3.86
CA GLU A 86 -8.40 25.59 -2.78
C GLU A 86 -7.02 25.09 -2.30
N ASP A 87 -6.87 23.77 -2.10
CA ASP A 87 -5.59 23.17 -1.70
C ASP A 87 -4.47 23.49 -2.71
N LEU A 88 -4.78 23.50 -4.01
CA LEU A 88 -3.81 23.82 -5.07
C LEU A 88 -3.43 25.30 -5.07
N GLN A 89 -4.38 26.19 -4.80
CA GLN A 89 -4.13 27.63 -4.73
C GLN A 89 -3.24 27.98 -3.53
N ASP A 90 -3.46 27.35 -2.38
CA ASP A 90 -2.63 27.55 -1.20
C ASP A 90 -1.21 27.02 -1.40
N MET A 91 -1.06 25.82 -1.99
CA MET A 91 0.26 25.29 -2.35
C MET A 91 1.03 26.19 -3.33
N ALA A 92 0.33 26.83 -4.28
CA ALA A 92 0.93 27.75 -5.23
C ALA A 92 1.35 29.08 -4.58
N ARG A 93 0.61 29.55 -3.56
CA ARG A 93 0.97 30.74 -2.77
C ARG A 93 2.20 30.47 -1.90
N ASP A 94 2.22 29.35 -1.18
CA ASP A 94 3.37 28.94 -0.35
C ASP A 94 4.66 28.80 -1.17
N ALA A 95 4.56 28.32 -2.41
CA ALA A 95 5.70 28.19 -3.32
C ALA A 95 6.18 29.53 -3.92
N MET A 96 5.38 30.58 -3.84
CA MET A 96 5.70 31.93 -4.35
C MET A 96 6.23 32.85 -3.23
N GLU A 97 5.97 32.51 -1.97
CA GLU A 97 6.49 33.19 -0.77
C GLU A 97 7.87 32.65 -0.31
N MET A 98 8.37 31.55 -0.89
CA MET A 98 9.76 31.07 -0.76
C MET A 98 10.66 31.55 -1.89
#